data_AF-A0A160HUN7-F1
#
_entry.id   AF-A0A160HUN7-F1
#
_cell.length_a   1.000
_cell.length_b   1.000
_cell.length_c   1.000
_cell.angle_alpha   90.00
_cell.angle_beta   90.00
_cell.angle_gamma   90.00
#
_symmetry.space_group_name_H-M   'P 1'
#
loop_
_entity.id
_entity.type
_entity.pdbx_description
1 polymer ?
#
loop_
_entity_poly.entity_id
_entity_poly.type
_entity_poly.pdbx_seq_one_letter_code
_entity_poly.pdbx_strand_id
1 'polypeptide(L)' 'MLIPSAVSSKSWNLMFDPVKAAGAYELVEQERFALDTRLHP' A
#
# COMPACT_ATOMS: atom_id res chain seq x y z
N MET A 1 6.54 -8.43 4.41
CA MET A 1 5.63 -9.40 5.06
C MET A 1 4.25 -9.25 4.44
N LEU A 2 3.59 -10.35 4.07
CA LEU A 2 2.20 -10.33 3.59
C LEU A 2 1.24 -10.61 4.76
N ILE A 3 0.17 -9.81 4.85
CA ILE A 3 -0.92 -9.99 5.82
C ILE A 3 -2.28 -9.97 5.12
N PRO A 4 -3.30 -10.72 5.59
CA PRO A 4 -4.63 -10.66 5.00
C PRO A 4 -5.23 -9.26 5.10
N SER A 5 -5.97 -8.84 4.09
CA SER A 5 -6.72 -7.59 4.17
C SER A 5 -7.92 -7.73 5.11
N ALA A 6 -8.13 -6.73 5.97
CA ALA A 6 -9.27 -6.67 6.87
C ALA A 6 -10.58 -6.27 6.17
N VAL A 7 -10.47 -5.68 4.96
CA VAL A 7 -11.62 -5.10 4.23
C VAL A 7 -12.04 -5.97 3.03
N SER A 8 -11.16 -6.84 2.53
CA SER A 8 -11.43 -7.74 1.42
C SER A 8 -10.84 -9.12 1.65
N SER A 9 -11.70 -10.14 1.70
CA SER A 9 -11.30 -11.54 1.94
C SER A 9 -10.45 -12.15 0.83
N LYS A 10 -10.34 -11.49 -0.33
CA LYS A 10 -9.55 -11.94 -1.48
C LYS A 10 -8.29 -11.11 -1.72
N SER A 11 -7.91 -10.24 -0.77
CA SER A 11 -6.77 -9.33 -0.92
C SER A 11 -5.76 -9.48 0.22
N TRP A 12 -4.51 -9.11 -0.06
CA TRP A 12 -3.41 -9.08 0.90
C TRP A 12 -2.78 -7.69 0.93
N ASN A 13 -2.33 -7.26 2.11
CA ASN A 13 -1.50 -6.06 2.27
C ASN A 13 -0.03 -6.48 2.41
N LEU A 14 0.87 -5.71 1.82
CA LEU A 14 2.31 -5.89 1.95
C LEU A 14 2.88 -4.84 2.89
N MET A 15 3.56 -5.28 3.95
CA MET A 15 4.26 -4.42 4.89
C MET A 15 5.78 -4.57 4.72
N PHE A 16 6.48 -3.44 4.69
CA PHE A 16 7.93 -3.37 4.64
C PHE A 16 8.52 -3.13 6.03
N ASP A 17 9.57 -3.86 6.37
CA ASP A 17 10.46 -3.53 7.47
C ASP A 17 11.55 -2.60 6.90
N PRO A 18 11.64 -1.33 7.33
CA PRO A 18 12.53 -0.36 6.72
C PRO A 18 14.01 -0.71 6.89
N VAL A 19 14.40 -1.41 7.96
CA VAL A 19 15.80 -1.81 8.19
C VAL A 19 16.19 -2.91 7.21
N LYS A 20 15.30 -3.89 7.01
CA LYS A 20 15.54 -4.99 6.07
C LYS A 20 15.42 -4.56 4.61
N ALA A 21 14.61 -3.55 4.32
CA ALA A 21 14.38 -3.04 2.97
C ALA A 21 15.40 -1.98 2.53
N ALA A 22 16.31 -1.56 3.42
CA ALA A 22 17.29 -0.52 3.14
C ALA A 22 18.14 -0.87 1.90
N GLY A 23 18.17 0.02 0.91
CA GLY A 23 18.91 -0.15 -0.34
C GLY A 23 18.30 -1.11 -1.36
N ALA A 24 17.22 -1.82 -1.01
CA ALA A 24 16.51 -2.70 -1.95
C ALA A 24 15.39 -1.97 -2.71
N TYR A 25 14.92 -0.84 -2.17
CA TYR A 25 13.83 -0.05 -2.73
C TYR A 25 14.16 1.44 -2.61
N GLU A 26 13.72 2.20 -3.61
CA GLU A 26 13.77 3.66 -3.61
C GLU A 26 12.39 4.23 -3.86
N LEU A 27 12.14 5.44 -3.33
CA LEU A 27 10.91 6.16 -3.63
C LEU A 27 11.01 6.72 -5.05
N VAL A 28 10.30 6.12 -6.00
CA VAL A 28 10.25 6.59 -7.38
C VAL A 28 9.37 7.84 -7.48
N GLU A 29 8.15 7.77 -6.94
CA GLU A 29 7.17 8.85 -7.02
C GLU A 29 6.16 8.73 -5.88
N GLN A 30 5.67 9.87 -5.39
CA GLN A 30 4.57 9.93 -4.43
C GLN A 30 3.73 11.17 -4.67
N GLU A 31 2.64 10.99 -5.40
CA GLU A 31 1.68 12.07 -5.65
C GLU A 31 0.64 12.17 -4.54
N ARG A 32 0.02 13.35 -4.44
CA ARG A 32 -1.12 13.54 -3.54
C ARG A 32 -2.30 12.73 -4.08
N PHE A 33 -2.67 11.68 -3.35
CA PHE A 33 -3.84 10.88 -3.69
C PHE A 33 -5.13 11.68 -3.46
N ALA A 34 -5.86 11.97 -4.54
CA ALA A 34 -7.16 12.64 -4.50
C ALA A 34 -8.29 11.63 -4.74
N LEU A 35 -8.64 10.86 -3.71
CA LEU A 35 -9.80 9.97 -3.75
C LEU A 35 -11.05 10.75 -3.33
N ASP A 36 -11.88 11.11 -4.30
CA ASP A 36 -13.21 11.62 -4.00
C ASP A 36 -14.14 10.43 -3.72
N THR A 37 -14.46 10.23 -2.44
CA THR A 37 -15.36 9.15 -2.01
C THR A 37 -16.82 9.41 -2.38
N ARG A 38 -17.16 10.56 -2.98
CA ARG A 38 -18.51 10.90 -3.44
C ARG A 38 -18.80 10.41 -4.86
N LEU A 39 -17.77 9.94 -5.57
CA LEU A 39 -17.97 9.20 -6.82
C LEU A 39 -18.37 7.77 -6.48
N HIS A 40 -19.67 7.55 -6.30
CA HIS A 40 -20.28 6.24 -6.52
C HIS A 40 -20.81 6.21 -7.97
N PRO A 41 -20.66 5.11 -8.74
CA PRO A 41 -21.53 4.86 -9.88
C PRO A 41 -22.99 4.65 -9.43
#